data_AF-A0A353BDX5-F1
#
_entry.id   AF-A0A353BDX5-F1
#
_cell.length_a   1.000
_cell.length_b   1.000
_cell.length_c   1.000
_cell.angle_alpha   90.00
_cell.angle_beta   90.00
_cell.angle_gamma   90.00
#
_symmetry.space_group_name_H-M   'P 1'
#
loop_
_entity.id
_entity.type
_entity.pdbx_description
1 polymer ?
#
loop_
_entity_poly.entity_id
_entity_poly.type
_entity_poly.pdbx_seq_one_letter_code
_entity_poly.pdbx_strand_id
1 'polypeptide(L)' 'VEMEALVAASVAGLTVYDMCKSIDKGICISEVQLVSKSGGKSGDYQR' A
#
# COMPACT_ATOMS: atom_id res chain seq x y z
N VAL A 1 -4.42 1.02 -13.03
CA VAL A 1 -3.18 1.46 -12.35
C VAL A 1 -3.10 0.86 -10.94
N GLU A 2 -3.34 -0.44 -10.86
CA GLU A 2 -3.38 -1.17 -9.59
C GLU A 2 -1.99 -1.27 -8.97
N MET A 3 -0.97 -1.50 -9.80
CA MET A 3 0.41 -1.65 -9.36
C MET A 3 0.97 -0.33 -8.84
N GLU A 4 0.69 0.78 -9.51
CA GLU A 4 1.14 2.11 -9.08
C GLU A 4 0.56 2.47 -7.70
N ALA A 5 -0.72 2.16 -7.47
CA ALA A 5 -1.36 2.40 -6.18
C ALA A 5 -0.74 1.54 -5.06
N LEU A 6 -0.54 0.24 -5.31
CA LEU A 6 0.05 -0.69 -4.33
C LEU A 6 1.51 -0.38 -4.02
N VAL A 7 2.30 -0.03 -5.04
CA VAL A 7 3.70 0.38 -4.87
C VAL A 7 3.77 1.69 -4.10
N ALA A 8 2.94 2.69 -4.42
CA ALA A 8 2.90 3.96 -3.68
C ALA A 8 2.58 3.74 -2.19
N ALA A 9 1.56 2.94 -1.88
CA ALA A 9 1.20 2.60 -0.50
C ALA A 9 2.35 1.87 0.23
N SER A 10 2.99 0.92 -0.45
CA SER A 10 4.12 0.16 0.12
C SER A 10 5.31 1.05 0.43
N VAL A 11 5.70 1.92 -0.52
CA VAL A 11 6.83 2.83 -0.33
C VAL A 11 6.54 3.83 0.77
N ALA A 12 5.32 4.39 0.84
CA ALA A 12 4.92 5.28 1.92
C ALA A 12 5.02 4.59 3.29
N GLY A 13 4.53 3.34 3.41
CA GLY A 13 4.68 2.54 4.62
C GLY A 13 6.15 2.30 5.00
N LEU A 14 7.00 1.98 4.02
CA LEU A 14 8.44 1.81 4.23
C LEU A 14 9.12 3.11 4.68
N THR A 15 8.69 4.27 4.16
CA THR A 15 9.18 5.58 4.61
C THR A 15 8.80 5.84 6.07
N VAL A 16 7.58 5.49 6.49
CA VAL A 16 7.17 5.59 7.90
C VAL A 16 8.01 4.66 8.78
N TYR A 17 8.24 3.42 8.34
CA TYR A 17 9.16 2.52 9.04
C TYR A 17 10.55 3.14 9.19
N ASP A 18 11.09 3.73 8.12
CA ASP A 18 12.41 4.35 8.11
C ASP A 18 12.54 5.48 9.15
N MET A 19 11.50 6.29 9.31
CA MET A 19 11.46 7.39 10.29
C MET A 19 11.31 6.90 11.74
N CYS A 20 10.64 5.77 11.96
CA CYS A 20 10.28 5.29 13.30
C CYS A 20 11.15 4.12 13.82
N LYS A 21 11.96 3.48 12.96
CA LYS A 21 12.75 2.28 13.29
C LYS A 21 13.76 2.45 14.44
N SER A 22 14.09 3.68 14.80
CA SER A 22 14.97 3.98 15.94
C SER A 22 14.24 3.84 17.29
N ILE A 23 12.92 4.01 17.31
CA ILE A 23 12.07 3.92 18.50
C ILE A 23 11.63 2.47 18.70
N ASP A 24 11.14 1.83 17.63
CA ASP A 24 10.72 0.44 17.65
C ASP A 24 11.09 -0.25 16.32
N LYS A 25 11.78 -1.38 16.41
CA LYS A 25 12.15 -2.20 15.25
C LYS A 25 11.08 -3.24 14.90
N GLY A 26 10.11 -3.47 15.79
CA GLY A 26 9.00 -4.41 15.64
C GLY A 26 7.82 -3.89 14.80
N ILE A 27 7.93 -2.68 14.24
CA ILE A 27 6.89 -2.09 13.39
C ILE A 27 6.60 -3.03 12.20
N CYS A 28 5.35 -3.46 12.08
CA CYS A 28 4.88 -4.31 11.00
C CYS A 28 3.98 -3.52 10.04
N ILE A 29 4.40 -3.41 8.78
CA ILE A 29 3.54 -2.90 7.70
C ILE A 29 2.64 -4.05 7.27
N SER A 30 1.33 -3.89 7.39
CA SER A 30 0.33 -4.92 7.10
C SER A 30 -0.79 -4.38 6.20
N GLU A 31 -1.61 -5.28 5.67
CA GLU A 31 -2.84 -4.95 4.92
C GLU A 31 -2.67 -4.08 3.67
N VAL A 32 -1.55 -4.20 2.96
CA VAL A 32 -1.39 -3.56 1.63
C VAL A 32 -2.27 -4.28 0.61
N GLN A 33 -3.34 -3.62 0.20
CA GLN A 33 -4.36 -4.20 -0.68
C GLN A 33 -5.09 -3.13 -1.50
N LEU A 34 -5.65 -3.55 -2.63
CA LEU A 34 -6.44 -2.70 -3.51
C LEU A 34 -7.86 -2.56 -2.94
N VAL A 35 -8.32 -1.33 -2.70
CA VAL A 35 -9.68 -1.06 -2.19
C VAL A 35 -10.69 -0.91 -3.32
N SER A 36 -10.29 -0.19 -4.37
CA SER A 36 -11.12 0.05 -5.55
C SER A 36 -10.27 0.27 -6.79
N LYS A 37 -10.82 -0.07 -7.94
CA LYS A 37 -10.25 0.27 -9.25
C LYS A 37 -11.39 0.40 -10.24
N SER A 38 -11.43 1.49 -11.01
CA SER A 38 -12.43 1.67 -12.06
C SER A 38 -11.84 1.54 -13.45
N GLY A 39 -12.63 1.02 -14.38
CA GLY A 39 -12.30 0.90 -15.80
C GLY A 39 -11.40 -0.28 -16.19
N GLY A 40 -11.24 -0.44 -17.51
CA GLY A 40 -10.58 -1.58 -18.14
C GLY A 40 -11.55 -2.71 -18.49
N LYS A 41 -11.05 -3.75 -19.17
CA LYS A 41 -11.88 -4.88 -19.65
C LYS A 41 -12.61 -5.61 -18.52
N SER A 42 -11.98 -5.67 -17.34
CA SER A 42 -12.54 -6.33 -16.15
C SER A 42 -13.60 -5.51 -15.42
N GLY A 43 -13.87 -4.28 -15.86
CA GLY A 43 -14.81 -3.37 -15.20
C GLY A 43 -14.31 -2.83 -13.87
N ASP A 44 -15.25 -2.34 -13.07
CA ASP A 44 -14.97 -1.76 -11.77
C ASP A 44 -14.83 -2.86 -10.71
N TYR A 45 -13.80 -2.72 -9.89
CA TYR A 45 -13.52 -3.54 -8.73
C TYR A 45 -13.73 -2.71 -7.47
N GLN A 46 -14.46 -3.27 -6.51
CA GLN A 46 -14.60 -2.73 -5.17
C GLN A 46 -14.59 -3.89 -4.18
N ARG A 47 -13.79 -3.75 -3.13
CA ARG A 47 -13.69 -4.74 -2.07
C ARG A 47 -14.80 -4.60 -1.04
#